data_AF-A0A2G8JKA0-F1
#
_entry.id   AF-A0A2G8JKA0-F1
#
_cell.length_a   1.000
_cell.length_b   1.000
_cell.length_c   1.000
_cell.angle_alpha   90.00
_cell.angle_beta   90.00
_cell.angle_gamma   90.00
#
_symmetry.space_group_name_H-M   'P 1'
#
loop_
_entity.id
_entity.type
_entity.pdbx_description
1 polymer ?
#
loop_
_entity_poly.entity_id
_entity_poly.type
_entity_poly.pdbx_seq_one_letter_code
_entity_poly.pdbx_strand_id
1 'polypeptide(L)'
;MSDIPSEADPSSPEKEEKQADKEKDSSDKSSDDESEENKSKEPVKPPELQKYWEAVRNHPGDFTGWTYLLQYVEQKNIIGFYREAFDEFFQHYPYCYGYWKKYGETERKHGNSALAYEVYERGVKAIPLCSDLWIHYITFQMQNLLKDENREAKIRELFERAIKVCGLDFRSDKLWEYYIKFEVQHQHFTRVTNIYDRLLNIPTQQLSTHMIKFKEFIRSHSPRKTLSLDEFLKHRTEYVSNKENGDVSTENGVEGIPGIEALPGEDGPPGEEVEMVEEGDSKEKEDLPPGTDLAPPGEDDKEKEELSDEKELEAIKELATRVREEIFTKTEEELNKRLKFEEQIRRPYFHAKPLEKGQIKNWKEYLDYEIENGSMERTIVLFERCLVACALYEEMWLKYAKHMETTDPEAASEIYQRACTIHLPKKPMLHLNGQPLKRAKVTSTLLEKSSLMWSNPSQTSSL
;
A
#
# COMPACT_ATOMS: atom_id res chain seq x y z
N MET A 1 -38.90 -27.52 -56.14
CA MET A 1 -37.93 -28.42 -55.48
C MET A 1 -38.07 -28.13 -53.99
N SER A 2 -39.00 -28.78 -53.28
CA SER A 2 -39.06 -30.21 -52.93
C SER A 2 -38.15 -30.46 -51.69
N ASP A 3 -38.63 -31.00 -50.56
CA ASP A 3 -39.75 -31.94 -50.40
C ASP A 3 -40.69 -31.72 -49.19
N ILE A 4 -41.84 -32.38 -49.30
CA ILE A 4 -43.03 -32.59 -48.45
C ILE A 4 -43.24 -34.14 -48.46
N PRO A 5 -43.93 -34.90 -47.54
CA PRO A 5 -45.00 -34.53 -46.58
C PRO A 5 -44.93 -35.21 -45.17
N SER A 6 -46.05 -35.10 -44.43
CA SER A 6 -46.80 -36.20 -43.74
C SER A 6 -46.40 -36.59 -42.30
N GLU A 7 -47.31 -36.86 -41.34
CA GLU A 7 -48.79 -36.71 -41.27
C GLU A 7 -49.32 -36.70 -39.80
N ALA A 8 -50.46 -36.03 -39.62
CA ALA A 8 -51.67 -36.38 -38.82
C ALA A 8 -51.66 -36.68 -37.30
N ASP A 9 -52.24 -35.73 -36.53
CA ASP A 9 -53.46 -35.80 -35.66
C ASP A 9 -54.23 -37.14 -35.45
N PRO A 10 -55.24 -37.23 -34.53
CA PRO A 10 -55.66 -36.32 -33.43
C PRO A 10 -56.04 -37.02 -32.08
N SER A 11 -56.35 -36.24 -31.03
CA SER A 11 -57.63 -36.37 -30.27
C SER A 11 -57.81 -35.27 -29.21
N SER A 12 -58.99 -34.64 -29.24
CA SER A 12 -59.55 -33.74 -28.19
C SER A 12 -60.27 -34.58 -27.09
N PRO A 13 -61.05 -34.06 -26.09
CA PRO A 13 -61.82 -32.79 -26.11
C PRO A 13 -61.99 -31.96 -24.79
N GLU A 14 -62.56 -30.75 -24.96
CA GLU A 14 -63.59 -30.10 -24.09
C GLU A 14 -63.18 -29.56 -22.67
N LYS A 15 -63.64 -28.39 -22.16
CA LYS A 15 -64.81 -27.48 -22.43
C LYS A 15 -64.42 -25.98 -22.29
N GLU A 16 -64.90 -25.06 -23.13
CA GLU A 16 -66.09 -24.15 -22.97
C GLU A 16 -66.16 -23.36 -21.63
N GLU A 17 -66.66 -22.12 -21.45
CA GLU A 17 -67.06 -20.91 -22.25
C GLU A 17 -67.38 -19.76 -21.20
N LYS A 18 -67.63 -18.46 -21.46
CA LYS A 18 -67.72 -17.59 -22.66
C LYS A 18 -67.42 -16.09 -22.34
N GLN A 19 -67.04 -15.35 -23.40
CA GLN A 19 -67.31 -13.94 -23.79
C GLN A 19 -68.30 -13.08 -22.97
N ALA A 20 -67.95 -11.83 -22.59
CA ALA A 20 -68.18 -10.53 -23.29
C ALA A 20 -69.30 -9.70 -22.58
N ASP A 21 -69.52 -8.39 -22.77
CA ASP A 21 -69.06 -7.40 -23.75
C ASP A 21 -69.17 -5.95 -23.15
N LYS A 22 -68.52 -4.93 -23.75
CA LYS A 22 -68.92 -3.49 -23.94
C LYS A 22 -69.72 -2.68 -22.87
N GLU A 23 -69.66 -1.33 -22.76
CA GLU A 23 -68.86 -0.19 -23.29
C GLU A 23 -69.33 1.09 -22.54
N LYS A 24 -68.48 2.15 -22.41
CA LYS A 24 -68.83 3.61 -22.41
C LYS A 24 -69.78 4.20 -21.31
N ASP A 25 -69.75 5.50 -20.94
CA ASP A 25 -68.80 6.62 -21.10
C ASP A 25 -69.19 7.78 -20.14
N SER A 26 -68.27 8.72 -19.91
CA SER A 26 -68.46 10.15 -19.56
C SER A 26 -68.79 10.64 -18.12
N SER A 27 -67.81 11.39 -17.60
CA SER A 27 -67.91 12.75 -17.02
C SER A 27 -68.01 13.01 -15.49
N ASP A 28 -66.96 13.68 -15.01
CA ASP A 28 -66.86 14.70 -13.95
C ASP A 28 -67.46 14.51 -12.54
N LYS A 29 -66.53 14.40 -11.58
CA LYS A 29 -66.32 15.50 -10.61
C LYS A 29 -64.92 15.46 -9.98
N SER A 30 -64.30 16.63 -9.91
CA SER A 30 -63.04 16.89 -9.21
C SER A 30 -63.20 16.93 -7.69
N SER A 31 -62.26 16.34 -6.97
CA SER A 31 -61.83 16.82 -5.65
C SER A 31 -60.35 16.52 -5.49
N ASP A 32 -59.56 17.56 -5.33
CA ASP A 32 -58.14 17.47 -4.96
C ASP A 32 -57.95 16.75 -3.60
N ASP A 33 -56.68 16.37 -3.37
CA ASP A 33 -56.03 16.06 -2.08
C ASP A 33 -55.67 14.58 -1.81
N GLU A 34 -54.72 14.06 -2.59
CA GLU A 34 -53.83 12.96 -2.18
C GLU A 34 -52.36 13.40 -2.32
N SER A 35 -51.89 14.23 -1.37
CA SER A 35 -50.47 14.63 -1.30
C SER A 35 -49.80 14.47 0.07
N GLU A 36 -50.33 13.60 0.95
CA GLU A 36 -49.58 13.06 2.10
C GLU A 36 -49.84 11.55 2.31
N GLU A 37 -48.91 10.70 1.86
CA GLU A 37 -48.29 9.65 2.70
C GLU A 37 -47.19 8.87 1.93
N ASN A 38 -45.98 9.43 1.91
CA ASN A 38 -44.77 8.61 1.73
C ASN A 38 -43.70 8.99 2.75
N LYS A 39 -44.06 8.97 4.03
CA LYS A 39 -43.10 8.95 5.13
C LYS A 39 -42.41 7.60 5.13
N SER A 40 -41.16 7.59 4.66
CA SER A 40 -40.22 6.48 4.81
C SER A 40 -40.20 6.01 6.27
N LYS A 41 -40.83 4.87 6.55
CA LYS A 41 -40.78 4.26 7.89
C LYS A 41 -39.35 3.81 8.15
N GLU A 42 -38.64 4.57 8.99
CA GLU A 42 -37.36 4.11 9.53
C GLU A 42 -37.54 2.74 10.19
N PRO A 43 -36.60 1.80 10.03
CA PRO A 43 -36.70 0.49 10.66
C PRO A 43 -36.76 0.68 12.19
N VAL A 44 -37.79 0.13 12.82
CA VAL A 44 -37.98 0.22 14.28
C VAL A 44 -36.78 -0.43 14.97
N LYS A 45 -36.07 0.32 15.82
CA LYS A 45 -34.87 -0.16 16.53
C LYS A 45 -35.25 -1.35 17.43
N PRO A 46 -34.64 -2.55 17.25
CA PRO A 46 -34.95 -3.71 18.08
C PRO A 46 -34.66 -3.45 19.57
N PRO A 47 -35.47 -3.97 20.51
CA PRO A 47 -35.27 -3.73 21.94
C PRO A 47 -33.95 -4.35 22.47
N GLU A 48 -33.43 -5.39 21.80
CA GLU A 48 -32.10 -5.94 22.06
C GLU A 48 -30.98 -4.97 21.66
N LEU A 49 -31.10 -4.31 20.50
CA LEU A 49 -30.15 -3.30 20.02
C LEU A 49 -30.03 -2.15 21.03
N GLN A 50 -31.15 -1.75 21.63
CA GLN A 50 -31.18 -0.72 22.66
C GLN A 50 -30.39 -1.11 23.92
N LYS A 51 -30.43 -2.37 24.37
CA LYS A 51 -29.62 -2.85 25.51
C LYS A 51 -28.12 -2.75 25.24
N TYR A 52 -27.68 -3.08 24.03
CA TYR A 52 -26.28 -2.92 23.63
C TYR A 52 -25.87 -1.43 23.59
N TRP A 53 -26.74 -0.56 23.07
CA TRP A 53 -26.53 0.89 23.10
C TRP A 53 -26.45 1.48 24.53
N GLU A 54 -27.31 1.03 25.44
CA GLU A 54 -27.28 1.45 26.84
C GLU A 54 -25.98 1.04 27.53
N ALA A 55 -25.48 -0.18 27.27
CA ALA A 55 -24.20 -0.64 27.82
C ALA A 55 -23.02 0.27 27.39
N VAL A 56 -22.88 0.56 26.10
CA VAL A 56 -21.78 1.39 25.57
C VAL A 56 -21.93 2.87 25.91
N ARG A 57 -23.16 3.41 26.01
CA ARG A 57 -23.38 4.81 26.44
C ARG A 57 -23.05 5.03 27.91
N ASN A 58 -23.36 4.04 28.77
CA ASN A 58 -22.98 4.08 30.18
C ASN A 58 -21.47 3.93 30.37
N HIS A 59 -20.81 3.11 29.54
CA HIS A 59 -19.36 2.89 29.60
C HIS A 59 -18.70 3.00 28.20
N PRO A 60 -18.49 4.23 27.67
CA PRO A 60 -17.90 4.40 26.33
C PRO A 60 -16.46 3.85 26.19
N GLY A 61 -15.79 3.64 27.33
CA GLY A 61 -14.46 3.00 27.40
C GLY A 61 -14.48 1.47 27.47
N ASP A 62 -15.65 0.81 27.47
CA ASP A 62 -15.72 -0.66 27.39
C ASP A 62 -15.68 -1.12 25.93
N PHE A 63 -14.47 -1.37 25.46
CA PHE A 63 -14.21 -1.98 24.15
C PHE A 63 -14.98 -3.29 23.93
N THR A 64 -15.24 -4.08 24.99
CA THR A 64 -15.95 -5.37 24.88
C THR A 64 -17.41 -5.16 24.52
N GLY A 65 -18.11 -4.27 25.24
CA GLY A 65 -19.47 -3.84 24.93
C GLY A 65 -19.62 -3.34 23.48
N TRP A 66 -18.66 -2.53 23.00
CA TRP A 66 -18.62 -2.13 21.59
C TRP A 66 -18.49 -3.33 20.65
N THR A 67 -17.59 -4.28 20.90
CA THR A 67 -17.46 -5.46 20.02
C THR A 67 -18.74 -6.29 19.93
N TYR A 68 -19.49 -6.43 21.03
CA TYR A 68 -20.80 -7.11 21.00
C TYR A 68 -21.86 -6.33 20.22
N LEU A 69 -21.93 -5.00 20.37
CA LEU A 69 -22.84 -4.15 19.58
C LEU A 69 -22.55 -4.28 18.07
N LEU A 70 -21.26 -4.17 17.69
CA LEU A 70 -20.84 -4.27 16.29
C LEU A 70 -21.12 -5.67 15.70
N GLN A 71 -20.90 -6.73 16.47
CA GLN A 71 -21.26 -8.10 16.07
C GLN A 71 -22.78 -8.27 15.90
N TYR A 72 -23.59 -7.66 16.76
CA TYR A 72 -25.06 -7.73 16.67
C TYR A 72 -25.59 -7.02 15.42
N VAL A 73 -25.14 -5.79 15.11
CA VAL A 73 -25.58 -5.08 13.90
C VAL A 73 -25.11 -5.75 12.61
N GLU A 74 -23.93 -6.38 12.63
CA GLU A 74 -23.43 -7.23 11.54
C GLU A 74 -24.33 -8.45 11.32
N GLN A 75 -24.75 -9.15 12.38
CA GLN A 75 -25.68 -10.28 12.28
C GLN A 75 -27.08 -9.89 11.77
N LYS A 76 -27.58 -8.71 12.12
CA LYS A 76 -28.87 -8.22 11.59
C LYS A 76 -28.77 -7.74 10.14
N ASN A 77 -27.58 -7.38 9.66
CA ASN A 77 -27.30 -6.88 8.31
C ASN A 77 -28.23 -5.71 7.88
N ILE A 78 -28.57 -4.82 8.83
CA ILE A 78 -29.36 -3.60 8.57
C ILE A 78 -28.40 -2.43 8.46
N ILE A 79 -28.18 -1.93 7.23
CA ILE A 79 -27.12 -0.96 6.93
C ILE A 79 -27.24 0.35 7.74
N GLY A 80 -28.46 0.82 8.04
CA GLY A 80 -28.67 2.03 8.85
C GLY A 80 -28.12 1.91 10.28
N PHE A 81 -28.44 0.80 10.97
CA PHE A 81 -27.92 0.54 12.32
C PHE A 81 -26.43 0.20 12.31
N TYR A 82 -25.94 -0.40 11.22
CA TYR A 82 -24.53 -0.67 11.02
C TYR A 82 -23.73 0.63 10.97
N ARG A 83 -24.14 1.60 10.13
CA ARG A 83 -23.52 2.94 10.04
C ARG A 83 -23.49 3.64 11.40
N GLU A 84 -24.65 3.78 12.04
CA GLU A 84 -24.78 4.43 13.36
C GLU A 84 -23.83 3.83 14.41
N ALA A 85 -23.74 2.51 14.50
CA ALA A 85 -22.88 1.83 15.47
C ALA A 85 -21.38 1.96 15.14
N PHE A 86 -20.98 1.87 13.87
CA PHE A 86 -19.59 2.02 13.46
C PHE A 86 -19.10 3.47 13.59
N ASP A 87 -19.91 4.45 13.16
CA ASP A 87 -19.54 5.87 13.23
C ASP A 87 -19.41 6.38 14.67
N GLU A 88 -20.22 5.90 15.61
CA GLU A 88 -20.02 6.18 17.04
C GLU A 88 -18.79 5.45 17.61
N PHE A 89 -18.58 4.18 17.25
CA PHE A 89 -17.40 3.42 17.69
C PHE A 89 -16.08 4.10 17.29
N PHE A 90 -15.97 4.66 16.08
CA PHE A 90 -14.76 5.35 15.63
C PHE A 90 -14.51 6.70 16.29
N GLN A 91 -15.48 7.33 16.95
CA GLN A 91 -15.23 8.51 17.77
C GLN A 91 -14.40 8.17 19.02
N HIS A 92 -14.50 6.91 19.50
CA HIS A 92 -13.75 6.42 20.68
C HIS A 92 -12.52 5.58 20.31
N TYR A 93 -12.63 4.75 19.26
CA TYR A 93 -11.59 3.79 18.87
C TYR A 93 -11.16 3.90 17.40
N PRO A 94 -10.75 5.10 16.92
CA PRO A 94 -10.39 5.29 15.52
C PRO A 94 -9.17 4.47 15.08
N TYR A 95 -8.33 3.99 16.00
CA TYR A 95 -7.10 3.26 15.69
C TYR A 95 -7.31 1.75 15.45
N CYS A 96 -8.54 1.26 15.46
CA CYS A 96 -8.86 -0.13 15.17
C CYS A 96 -9.09 -0.40 13.67
N TYR A 97 -8.01 -0.38 12.86
CA TYR A 97 -8.08 -0.47 11.39
C TYR A 97 -8.91 -1.65 10.84
N GLY A 98 -8.95 -2.78 11.55
CA GLY A 98 -9.73 -3.96 11.15
C GLY A 98 -11.24 -3.69 11.05
N TYR A 99 -11.77 -2.73 11.83
CA TYR A 99 -13.16 -2.30 11.72
C TYR A 99 -13.37 -1.33 10.56
N TRP A 100 -12.41 -0.43 10.27
CA TRP A 100 -12.46 0.44 9.09
C TRP A 100 -12.53 -0.38 7.80
N LYS A 101 -11.66 -1.40 7.69
CA LYS A 101 -11.70 -2.41 6.63
C LYS A 101 -13.09 -3.06 6.54
N LYS A 102 -13.61 -3.58 7.65
CA LYS A 102 -14.90 -4.29 7.69
C LYS A 102 -16.05 -3.38 7.23
N TYR A 103 -16.05 -2.11 7.64
CA TYR A 103 -17.07 -1.13 7.24
C TYR A 103 -17.02 -0.85 5.74
N GLY A 104 -15.85 -0.54 5.18
CA GLY A 104 -15.68 -0.29 3.74
C GLY A 104 -16.05 -1.52 2.89
N GLU A 105 -15.66 -2.72 3.31
CA GLU A 105 -16.07 -3.97 2.67
C GLU A 105 -17.58 -4.21 2.74
N THR A 106 -18.23 -3.83 3.83
CA THR A 106 -19.68 -4.03 4.03
C THR A 106 -20.49 -3.05 3.18
N GLU A 107 -20.11 -1.77 3.12
CA GLU A 107 -20.75 -0.80 2.22
C GLU A 107 -20.60 -1.22 0.75
N ARG A 108 -19.40 -1.66 0.36
CA ARG A 108 -19.14 -2.20 -0.99
C ARG A 108 -20.02 -3.42 -1.32
N LYS A 109 -20.20 -4.36 -0.39
CA LYS A 109 -21.08 -5.53 -0.56
C LYS A 109 -22.55 -5.15 -0.76
N HIS A 110 -22.98 -4.03 -0.17
CA HIS A 110 -24.33 -3.47 -0.35
C HIS A 110 -24.46 -2.56 -1.59
N GLY A 111 -23.42 -2.46 -2.44
CA GLY A 111 -23.42 -1.64 -3.66
C GLY A 111 -23.11 -0.15 -3.43
N ASN A 112 -22.86 0.28 -2.19
CA ASN A 112 -22.66 1.68 -1.83
C ASN A 112 -21.19 2.12 -2.01
N SER A 113 -20.64 1.99 -3.22
CA SER A 113 -19.21 2.30 -3.49
C SER A 113 -18.80 3.72 -3.07
N ALA A 114 -19.69 4.72 -3.18
CA ALA A 114 -19.39 6.09 -2.76
C ALA A 114 -19.16 6.19 -1.23
N LEU A 115 -20.00 5.53 -0.43
CA LEU A 115 -19.84 5.50 1.02
C LEU A 115 -18.67 4.62 1.46
N ALA A 116 -18.38 3.53 0.74
CA ALA A 116 -17.17 2.75 0.95
C ALA A 116 -15.90 3.60 0.75
N TYR A 117 -15.86 4.43 -0.29
CA TYR A 117 -14.77 5.40 -0.53
C TYR A 117 -14.61 6.38 0.64
N GLU A 118 -15.70 7.00 1.11
CA GLU A 118 -15.67 7.91 2.26
C GLU A 118 -15.21 7.23 3.55
N VAL A 119 -15.59 5.97 3.78
CA VAL A 119 -15.13 5.17 4.92
C VAL A 119 -13.62 4.92 4.86
N TYR A 120 -13.06 4.61 3.68
CA TYR A 120 -11.61 4.47 3.54
C TYR A 120 -10.85 5.79 3.70
N GLU A 121 -11.31 6.89 3.11
CA GLU A 121 -10.69 8.22 3.28
C GLU A 121 -10.71 8.67 4.76
N ARG A 122 -11.83 8.46 5.47
CA ARG A 122 -11.89 8.70 6.93
C ARG A 122 -10.93 7.79 7.70
N GLY A 123 -10.86 6.51 7.34
CA GLY A 123 -9.97 5.54 7.96
C GLY A 123 -8.48 5.87 7.81
N VAL A 124 -8.02 6.23 6.61
CA VAL A 124 -6.61 6.60 6.38
C VAL A 124 -6.27 7.97 6.95
N LYS A 125 -7.24 8.90 7.06
CA LYS A 125 -7.05 10.14 7.81
C LYS A 125 -6.94 9.89 9.32
N ALA A 126 -7.65 8.88 9.85
CA ALA A 126 -7.62 8.49 11.25
C ALA A 126 -6.36 7.68 11.62
N ILE A 127 -5.88 6.79 10.74
CA ILE A 127 -4.70 5.95 10.96
C ILE A 127 -3.72 6.06 9.78
N PRO A 128 -3.08 7.22 9.58
CA PRO A 128 -2.21 7.49 8.42
C PRO A 128 -1.12 6.42 8.19
N LEU A 129 -0.55 5.87 9.26
CA LEU A 129 0.54 4.89 9.18
C LEU A 129 0.11 3.43 8.94
N CYS A 130 -1.19 3.13 8.80
CA CYS A 130 -1.63 1.75 8.62
C CYS A 130 -1.49 1.28 7.17
N SER A 131 -0.34 0.69 6.83
CA SER A 131 -0.07 0.11 5.51
C SER A 131 -1.12 -0.91 5.06
N ASP A 132 -1.58 -1.81 5.94
CA ASP A 132 -2.66 -2.76 5.63
C ASP A 132 -3.99 -2.06 5.27
N LEU A 133 -4.31 -0.90 5.86
CA LEU A 133 -5.53 -0.14 5.53
C LEU A 133 -5.41 0.56 4.16
N TRP A 134 -4.24 1.13 3.85
CA TRP A 134 -3.95 1.67 2.51
C TRP A 134 -4.02 0.59 1.44
N ILE A 135 -3.46 -0.60 1.69
CA ILE A 135 -3.56 -1.75 0.77
C ILE A 135 -5.03 -2.11 0.51
N HIS A 136 -5.86 -2.19 1.56
CA HIS A 136 -7.29 -2.44 1.40
C HIS A 136 -8.04 -1.35 0.62
N TYR A 137 -7.70 -0.08 0.84
CA TYR A 137 -8.27 1.04 0.09
C TYR A 137 -7.86 0.98 -1.40
N ILE A 138 -6.58 0.75 -1.71
CA ILE A 138 -6.08 0.60 -3.07
C ILE A 138 -6.75 -0.59 -3.77
N THR A 139 -6.85 -1.75 -3.10
CA THR A 139 -7.56 -2.92 -3.64
C THR A 139 -9.03 -2.62 -3.95
N PHE A 140 -9.73 -1.90 -3.07
CA PHE A 140 -11.10 -1.45 -3.33
C PHE A 140 -11.15 -0.53 -4.56
N GLN A 141 -10.27 0.46 -4.66
CA GLN A 141 -10.27 1.41 -5.75
C GLN A 141 -9.93 0.76 -7.10
N MET A 142 -9.03 -0.24 -7.12
CA MET A 142 -8.72 -1.04 -8.32
C MET A 142 -9.96 -1.81 -8.83
N GLN A 143 -10.81 -2.30 -7.92
CA GLN A 143 -12.07 -2.98 -8.28
C GLN A 143 -13.16 -2.00 -8.71
N ASN A 144 -13.21 -0.81 -8.10
CA ASN A 144 -14.24 0.20 -8.39
C ASN A 144 -13.98 0.94 -9.71
N LEU A 145 -12.72 1.15 -10.09
CA LEU A 145 -12.30 1.86 -11.30
C LEU A 145 -12.11 0.96 -12.54
N LEU A 146 -12.64 -0.27 -12.57
CA LEU A 146 -12.42 -1.21 -13.68
C LEU A 146 -12.83 -0.69 -15.07
N LYS A 147 -13.76 0.27 -15.14
CA LYS A 147 -14.27 0.90 -16.37
C LYS A 147 -13.73 2.31 -16.65
N ASP A 148 -12.81 2.81 -15.82
CA ASP A 148 -12.27 4.16 -15.93
C ASP A 148 -10.99 4.16 -16.78
N GLU A 149 -10.95 4.96 -17.84
CA GLU A 149 -9.78 5.11 -18.72
C GLU A 149 -8.56 5.63 -17.94
N ASN A 150 -8.78 6.46 -16.92
CA ASN A 150 -7.74 7.03 -16.07
C ASN A 150 -7.45 6.19 -14.82
N ARG A 151 -7.91 4.92 -14.76
CA ARG A 151 -7.74 4.06 -13.58
C ARG A 151 -6.30 4.02 -13.08
N GLU A 152 -5.33 3.89 -13.98
CA GLU A 152 -3.93 3.70 -13.58
C GLU A 152 -3.34 4.95 -12.95
N ALA A 153 -3.63 6.13 -13.51
CA ALA A 153 -3.19 7.41 -12.95
C ALA A 153 -3.75 7.60 -11.53
N LYS A 154 -5.04 7.33 -11.34
CA LYS A 154 -5.72 7.43 -10.03
C LYS A 154 -5.18 6.43 -9.01
N ILE A 155 -4.85 5.20 -9.43
CA ILE A 155 -4.25 4.19 -8.55
C ILE A 155 -2.80 4.53 -8.20
N ARG A 156 -1.99 5.04 -9.15
CA ARG A 156 -0.63 5.55 -8.86
C ARG A 156 -0.66 6.73 -7.89
N GLU A 157 -1.58 7.69 -8.08
CA GLU A 157 -1.75 8.80 -7.14
C GLU A 157 -2.06 8.30 -5.72
N LEU A 158 -2.93 7.28 -5.60
CA LEU A 158 -3.27 6.68 -4.32
C LEU A 158 -2.08 5.90 -3.68
N PHE A 159 -1.26 5.22 -4.49
CA PHE A 159 0.01 4.64 -4.02
C PHE A 159 0.98 5.73 -3.53
N GLU A 160 1.19 6.81 -4.28
CA GLU A 160 2.08 7.90 -3.86
C GLU A 160 1.56 8.62 -2.60
N ARG A 161 0.25 8.79 -2.44
CA ARG A 161 -0.36 9.26 -1.18
C ARG A 161 -0.03 8.33 -0.01
N ALA A 162 -0.20 7.02 -0.19
CA ALA A 162 0.11 6.04 0.85
C ALA A 162 1.61 6.03 1.20
N ILE A 163 2.49 5.99 0.20
CA ILE A 163 3.95 5.99 0.36
C ILE A 163 4.45 7.28 1.03
N LYS A 164 3.92 8.46 0.66
CA LYS A 164 4.29 9.73 1.30
C LYS A 164 4.01 9.74 2.80
N VAL A 165 2.97 9.02 3.23
CA VAL A 165 2.51 9.01 4.63
C VAL A 165 3.15 7.88 5.43
N CYS A 166 3.16 6.65 4.91
CA CYS A 166 3.61 5.46 5.65
C CYS A 166 4.75 4.67 4.99
N GLY A 167 5.33 5.15 3.89
CA GLY A 167 6.44 4.48 3.20
C GLY A 167 7.75 4.44 4.01
N LEU A 168 7.93 5.37 4.96
CA LEU A 168 9.07 5.38 5.90
C LEU A 168 8.88 4.44 7.11
N ASP A 169 7.72 3.78 7.25
CA ASP A 169 7.53 2.80 8.32
C ASP A 169 8.39 1.54 8.10
N PHE A 170 8.99 1.05 9.19
CA PHE A 170 9.76 -0.19 9.23
C PHE A 170 8.98 -1.40 8.68
N ARG A 171 7.64 -1.46 8.86
CA ARG A 171 6.78 -2.57 8.41
C ARG A 171 5.98 -2.21 7.15
N SER A 172 6.43 -1.24 6.37
CA SER A 172 5.81 -0.80 5.11
C SER A 172 6.05 -1.75 3.92
N ASP A 173 6.87 -2.80 4.08
CA ASP A 173 7.34 -3.68 2.99
C ASP A 173 6.21 -4.16 2.07
N LYS A 174 5.07 -4.57 2.63
CA LYS A 174 3.91 -5.05 1.87
C LYS A 174 3.34 -4.01 0.91
N LEU A 175 3.35 -2.72 1.30
CA LEU A 175 2.81 -1.64 0.49
C LEU A 175 3.74 -1.34 -0.68
N TRP A 176 5.05 -1.29 -0.43
CA TRP A 176 6.08 -1.18 -1.46
C TRP A 176 6.03 -2.33 -2.45
N GLU A 177 5.97 -3.58 -1.98
CA GLU A 177 5.80 -4.75 -2.83
C GLU A 177 4.53 -4.70 -3.67
N TYR A 178 3.43 -4.19 -3.12
CA TYR A 178 2.16 -4.09 -3.84
C TYR A 178 2.24 -3.03 -4.95
N TYR A 179 2.93 -1.92 -4.73
CA TYR A 179 3.19 -0.90 -5.75
C TYR A 179 4.12 -1.41 -6.85
N ILE A 180 5.21 -2.11 -6.48
CA ILE A 180 6.12 -2.77 -7.44
C ILE A 180 5.34 -3.77 -8.31
N LYS A 181 4.54 -4.64 -7.71
CA LYS A 181 3.70 -5.61 -8.43
C LYS A 181 2.72 -4.91 -9.39
N PHE A 182 2.13 -3.78 -8.98
CA PHE A 182 1.25 -2.99 -9.83
C PHE A 182 1.99 -2.42 -11.06
N GLU A 183 3.15 -1.79 -10.91
CA GLU A 183 3.88 -1.20 -12.05
C GLU A 183 4.51 -2.27 -12.96
N VAL A 184 4.96 -3.42 -12.42
CA VAL A 184 5.41 -4.58 -13.21
C VAL A 184 4.26 -5.14 -14.07
N GLN A 185 3.05 -5.27 -13.52
CA GLN A 185 1.88 -5.75 -14.26
C GLN A 185 1.49 -4.84 -15.43
N HIS A 186 1.74 -3.53 -15.32
CA HIS A 186 1.52 -2.55 -16.38
C HIS A 186 2.78 -2.27 -17.23
N GLN A 187 3.85 -3.08 -17.07
CA GLN A 187 5.12 -3.01 -17.81
C GLN A 187 5.89 -1.67 -17.71
N HIS A 188 5.65 -0.88 -16.66
CA HIS A 188 6.34 0.40 -16.45
C HIS A 188 7.68 0.21 -15.73
N PHE A 189 8.60 -0.51 -16.37
CA PHE A 189 9.86 -0.93 -15.75
C PHE A 189 10.73 0.21 -15.22
N THR A 190 10.77 1.37 -15.88
CA THR A 190 11.47 2.57 -15.34
C THR A 190 10.87 3.08 -14.02
N ARG A 191 9.54 2.97 -13.84
CA ARG A 191 8.88 3.32 -12.56
C ARG A 191 9.25 2.33 -11.46
N VAL A 192 9.35 1.04 -11.80
CA VAL A 192 9.78 -0.01 -10.86
C VAL A 192 11.18 0.28 -10.33
N THR A 193 12.12 0.65 -11.19
CA THR A 193 13.48 1.07 -10.79
C THR A 193 13.44 2.29 -9.85
N ASN A 194 12.70 3.34 -10.21
CA ASN A 194 12.54 4.53 -9.35
C ASN A 194 11.87 4.22 -7.99
N ILE A 195 11.03 3.18 -7.91
CA ILE A 195 10.43 2.70 -6.66
C ILE A 195 11.48 1.98 -5.82
N TYR A 196 12.32 1.12 -6.43
CA TYR A 196 13.45 0.49 -5.75
C TYR A 196 14.48 1.51 -5.25
N ASP A 197 14.76 2.55 -6.03
CA ASP A 197 15.66 3.65 -5.63
C ASP A 197 15.20 4.35 -4.35
N ARG A 198 13.88 4.52 -4.18
CA ARG A 198 13.29 5.05 -2.94
C ARG A 198 13.31 4.02 -1.81
N LEU A 199 12.92 2.78 -2.10
CA LEU A 199 12.81 1.69 -1.12
C LEU A 199 14.15 1.31 -0.49
N LEU A 200 15.21 1.19 -1.29
CA LEU A 200 16.55 0.80 -0.81
C LEU A 200 17.22 1.89 0.05
N ASN A 201 16.70 3.12 0.07
CA ASN A 201 17.10 4.20 0.99
C ASN A 201 16.34 4.17 2.33
N ILE A 202 15.43 3.21 2.55
CA ILE A 202 14.57 3.15 3.74
C ILE A 202 14.88 1.87 4.53
N PRO A 203 15.21 1.95 5.83
CA PRO A 203 15.50 0.77 6.66
C PRO A 203 14.19 0.06 7.05
N THR A 204 13.64 -0.73 6.12
CA THR A 204 12.47 -1.59 6.34
C THR A 204 12.87 -2.98 6.84
N GLN A 205 11.88 -3.76 7.32
CA GLN A 205 12.12 -5.09 7.89
C GLN A 205 12.71 -6.09 6.89
N GLN A 206 12.38 -5.97 5.60
CA GLN A 206 12.79 -6.92 4.55
C GLN A 206 13.75 -6.29 3.52
N LEU A 207 14.53 -5.28 3.92
CA LEU A 207 15.50 -4.56 3.07
C LEU A 207 16.38 -5.50 2.20
N SER A 208 16.97 -6.54 2.81
CA SER A 208 17.82 -7.51 2.09
C SER A 208 17.03 -8.32 1.05
N THR A 209 15.77 -8.65 1.33
CA THR A 209 14.86 -9.30 0.36
C THR A 209 14.50 -8.37 -0.79
N HIS A 210 14.31 -7.07 -0.54
CA HIS A 210 14.08 -6.08 -1.59
C HIS A 210 15.28 -5.93 -2.51
N MET A 211 16.51 -5.99 -1.97
CA MET A 211 17.72 -5.95 -2.77
C MET A 211 17.90 -7.20 -3.65
N ILE A 212 17.54 -8.40 -3.13
CA ILE A 212 17.52 -9.63 -3.94
C ILE A 212 16.51 -9.52 -5.08
N LYS A 213 15.26 -9.09 -4.79
CA LYS A 213 14.22 -8.88 -5.81
C LYS A 213 14.59 -7.83 -6.84
N PHE A 214 15.34 -6.79 -6.45
CA PHE A 214 15.89 -5.80 -7.38
C PHE A 214 16.92 -6.42 -8.34
N LYS A 215 17.85 -7.23 -7.83
CA LYS A 215 18.84 -7.95 -8.67
C LYS A 215 18.15 -8.90 -9.65
N GLU A 216 17.15 -9.66 -9.20
CA GLU A 216 16.33 -10.54 -10.06
C GLU A 216 15.61 -9.73 -11.15
N PHE A 217 15.02 -8.57 -10.79
CA PHE A 217 14.34 -7.69 -11.71
C PHE A 217 15.27 -7.14 -12.81
N ILE A 218 16.45 -6.62 -12.45
CA ILE A 218 17.43 -6.11 -13.43
C ILE A 218 17.99 -7.23 -14.31
N ARG A 219 18.27 -8.43 -13.77
CA ARG A 219 18.75 -9.57 -14.57
C ARG A 219 17.73 -10.00 -15.63
N SER A 220 16.45 -10.02 -15.27
CA SER A 220 15.34 -10.50 -16.12
C SER A 220 14.81 -9.49 -17.15
N HIS A 221 15.24 -8.22 -17.10
CA HIS A 221 14.73 -7.17 -17.98
C HIS A 221 15.87 -6.41 -18.69
N SER A 222 15.61 -5.90 -19.89
CA SER A 222 16.62 -5.12 -20.64
C SER A 222 16.88 -3.76 -19.97
N PRO A 223 18.15 -3.34 -19.78
CA PRO A 223 18.52 -2.01 -19.27
C PRO A 223 17.85 -0.85 -19.99
N ARG A 224 17.60 -0.99 -21.30
CA ARG A 224 16.94 0.01 -22.15
C ARG A 224 15.47 0.28 -21.75
N LYS A 225 14.86 -0.59 -20.95
CA LYS A 225 13.49 -0.46 -20.44
C LYS A 225 13.45 -0.19 -18.93
N THR A 226 14.42 -0.71 -18.16
CA THR A 226 14.47 -0.53 -16.70
C THR A 226 15.09 0.79 -16.28
N LEU A 227 16.10 1.29 -16.99
CA LEU A 227 16.82 2.52 -16.62
C LEU A 227 16.21 3.75 -17.30
N SER A 228 16.47 4.93 -16.73
CA SER A 228 16.24 6.19 -17.45
C SER A 228 17.26 6.36 -18.57
N LEU A 229 16.96 7.18 -19.58
CA LEU A 229 17.88 7.44 -20.69
C LEU A 229 19.21 8.03 -20.18
N ASP A 230 19.15 8.97 -19.24
CA ASP A 230 20.33 9.62 -18.68
C ASP A 230 21.19 8.65 -17.86
N GLU A 231 20.56 7.77 -17.06
CA GLU A 231 21.27 6.73 -16.31
C GLU A 231 21.91 5.70 -17.26
N PHE A 232 21.17 5.24 -18.26
CA PHE A 232 21.69 4.30 -19.27
C PHE A 232 22.88 4.87 -20.02
N LEU A 233 22.79 6.12 -20.48
CA LEU A 233 23.90 6.81 -21.17
C LEU A 233 25.10 7.00 -20.25
N LYS A 234 24.89 7.37 -18.98
CA LYS A 234 25.98 7.49 -18.00
C LYS A 234 26.73 6.16 -17.82
N HIS A 235 26.02 5.06 -17.55
CA HIS A 235 26.64 3.74 -17.39
C HIS A 235 27.32 3.26 -18.67
N ARG A 236 26.75 3.59 -19.85
CA ARG A 236 27.39 3.30 -21.14
C ARG A 236 28.71 4.05 -21.31
N THR A 237 28.75 5.35 -21.00
CA THR A 237 30.00 6.13 -21.04
C THR A 237 31.03 5.58 -20.06
N GLU A 238 30.62 5.21 -18.85
CA GLU A 238 31.52 4.59 -17.85
C GLU A 238 32.07 3.24 -18.35
N TYR A 239 31.24 2.39 -18.94
CA TYR A 239 31.69 1.13 -19.57
C TYR A 239 32.71 1.35 -20.69
N VAL A 240 32.43 2.28 -21.62
CA VAL A 240 33.34 2.59 -22.73
C VAL A 240 34.67 3.16 -22.21
N SER A 241 34.64 4.11 -21.27
CA SER A 241 35.86 4.66 -20.65
C SER A 241 36.66 3.59 -19.92
N ASN A 242 36.02 2.65 -19.22
CA ASN A 242 36.71 1.55 -18.55
C ASN A 242 37.30 0.54 -19.54
N LYS A 243 36.66 0.33 -20.70
CA LYS A 243 37.18 -0.49 -21.80
C LYS A 243 38.41 0.17 -22.45
N GLU A 244 38.36 1.47 -22.73
CA GLU A 244 39.49 2.23 -23.28
C GLU A 244 40.67 2.33 -22.32
N ASN A 245 40.42 2.52 -21.02
CA ASN A 245 41.47 2.53 -19.98
C ASN A 245 42.03 1.12 -19.68
N GLY A 246 41.28 0.06 -20.00
CA GLY A 246 41.68 -1.34 -19.78
C GLY A 246 42.59 -1.92 -20.87
N ASP A 247 42.73 -1.26 -22.02
CA ASP A 247 43.46 -1.77 -23.19
C ASP A 247 44.89 -1.19 -23.32
N VAL A 248 45.47 -0.71 -22.21
CA VAL A 248 46.89 -0.33 -22.11
C VAL A 248 47.67 -1.43 -21.38
N SER A 249 47.59 -2.66 -21.92
CA SER A 249 48.48 -3.79 -21.61
C SER A 249 48.46 -4.79 -22.77
N THR A 250 49.26 -4.51 -23.80
CA THR A 250 49.41 -5.39 -24.95
C THR A 250 50.09 -6.71 -24.58
N GLU A 251 49.50 -7.85 -24.93
CA GLU A 251 50.27 -9.09 -25.12
C GLU A 251 49.92 -9.77 -26.45
N ASN A 252 50.75 -9.50 -27.45
CA ASN A 252 50.91 -10.36 -28.61
C ASN A 252 51.88 -11.50 -28.26
N GLY A 253 51.39 -12.75 -28.32
CA GLY A 253 52.17 -13.88 -28.85
C GLY A 253 53.24 -14.57 -27.98
N VAL A 254 52.90 -15.78 -27.55
CA VAL A 254 53.72 -17.01 -27.56
C VAL A 254 55.06 -17.03 -26.80
N GLU A 255 55.14 -17.80 -25.70
CA GLU A 255 56.01 -18.98 -25.58
C GLU A 255 55.60 -19.83 -24.35
N GLY A 256 55.79 -21.15 -24.41
CA GLY A 256 55.23 -22.12 -23.43
C GLY A 256 56.22 -22.61 -22.37
N ILE A 257 55.72 -23.23 -21.30
CA ILE A 257 56.51 -23.88 -20.24
C ILE A 257 55.92 -25.26 -19.90
N PRO A 258 56.73 -26.32 -19.67
CA PRO A 258 56.25 -27.70 -19.53
C PRO A 258 56.17 -28.21 -18.07
N GLY A 259 55.44 -29.32 -17.89
CA GLY A 259 55.90 -30.47 -17.08
C GLY A 259 55.78 -30.44 -15.54
N ILE A 260 54.75 -31.14 -15.04
CA ILE A 260 54.78 -32.14 -13.93
C ILE A 260 55.57 -31.80 -12.65
N GLU A 261 54.86 -31.74 -11.52
CA GLU A 261 55.24 -32.47 -10.29
C GLU A 261 53.99 -32.83 -9.46
N ALA A 262 54.05 -33.84 -8.58
CA ALA A 262 52.89 -34.66 -8.23
C ALA A 262 52.74 -35.07 -6.75
N LEU A 263 51.48 -35.14 -6.28
CA LEU A 263 50.94 -36.05 -5.22
C LEU A 263 51.47 -35.86 -3.77
N PRO A 264 50.96 -36.56 -2.72
CA PRO A 264 49.92 -37.62 -2.65
C PRO A 264 48.83 -37.47 -1.53
N GLY A 265 47.91 -38.45 -1.45
CA GLY A 265 47.02 -38.73 -0.30
C GLY A 265 45.53 -38.82 -0.68
N GLU A 266 45.04 -39.91 -1.29
CA GLU A 266 44.58 -41.17 -0.65
C GLU A 266 43.62 -40.98 0.54
N ASP A 267 42.32 -41.21 0.30
CA ASP A 267 41.58 -42.32 0.96
C ASP A 267 40.31 -42.70 0.16
N GLY A 268 39.87 -43.95 0.32
CA GLY A 268 38.93 -44.65 -0.58
C GLY A 268 37.43 -44.71 -0.19
N PRO A 269 36.64 -45.58 -0.86
CA PRO A 269 35.16 -45.50 -1.02
C PRO A 269 34.43 -46.52 -0.08
N PRO A 270 33.21 -47.12 -0.34
CA PRO A 270 32.20 -46.97 -1.41
C PRO A 270 30.70 -47.02 -0.94
N GLY A 271 29.77 -47.15 -1.90
CA GLY A 271 28.33 -47.46 -1.72
C GLY A 271 27.45 -46.56 -2.61
N GLU A 272 27.08 -46.88 -3.86
CA GLU A 272 26.38 -48.07 -4.40
C GLU A 272 24.90 -48.14 -3.95
N GLU A 273 23.97 -47.63 -4.78
CA GLU A 273 22.87 -48.41 -5.41
C GLU A 273 21.89 -47.50 -6.22
N VAL A 274 21.75 -47.80 -7.54
CA VAL A 274 20.56 -47.84 -8.45
C VAL A 274 19.29 -46.94 -8.25
N GLU A 275 18.43 -46.63 -9.25
CA GLU A 275 18.16 -47.19 -10.60
C GLU A 275 17.39 -46.17 -11.52
N MET A 276 17.63 -46.23 -12.85
CA MET A 276 16.70 -46.00 -14.01
C MET A 276 15.91 -44.66 -14.18
N VAL A 277 15.30 -44.30 -15.34
CA VAL A 277 15.04 -44.99 -16.63
C VAL A 277 15.25 -44.03 -17.82
N GLU A 278 15.46 -44.58 -19.02
CA GLU A 278 15.57 -43.88 -20.33
C GLU A 278 14.23 -43.38 -20.91
N GLU A 279 14.28 -42.37 -21.79
CA GLU A 279 13.59 -42.24 -23.08
C GLU A 279 14.16 -40.97 -23.80
N GLY A 280 14.45 -40.92 -25.09
CA GLY A 280 14.35 -41.95 -26.14
C GLY A 280 13.72 -41.43 -27.44
N ASP A 281 14.42 -40.60 -28.23
CA ASP A 281 14.22 -40.59 -29.69
C ASP A 281 15.46 -40.08 -30.46
N SER A 282 15.56 -40.45 -31.72
CA SER A 282 16.74 -40.29 -32.57
C SER A 282 16.34 -40.08 -34.03
N LYS A 283 17.12 -39.24 -34.75
CA LYS A 283 17.26 -39.07 -36.23
C LYS A 283 17.75 -37.65 -36.51
N GLU A 284 18.52 -37.35 -37.55
CA GLU A 284 19.22 -38.16 -38.56
C GLU A 284 20.44 -37.30 -39.00
N LYS A 285 21.61 -37.90 -39.20
CA LYS A 285 22.75 -37.21 -39.86
C LYS A 285 22.85 -37.70 -41.30
N GLU A 286 22.67 -36.80 -42.26
CA GLU A 286 23.05 -37.05 -43.65
C GLU A 286 24.44 -36.42 -43.91
N ASP A 287 25.35 -37.21 -44.46
CA ASP A 287 26.66 -36.75 -44.91
C ASP A 287 26.56 -36.09 -46.31
N LEU A 288 27.12 -34.89 -46.46
CA LEU A 288 27.35 -34.23 -47.75
C LEU A 288 28.79 -33.67 -47.84
N PRO A 289 29.35 -33.50 -49.05
CA PRO A 289 30.78 -33.70 -49.30
C PRO A 289 31.67 -32.48 -48.99
N PRO A 290 32.99 -32.69 -48.83
CA PRO A 290 33.93 -31.61 -48.54
C PRO A 290 34.20 -30.74 -49.77
N GLY A 291 33.93 -29.43 -49.65
CA GLY A 291 34.46 -28.43 -50.56
C GLY A 291 33.51 -27.29 -50.94
N THR A 292 33.41 -26.29 -50.06
CA THR A 292 33.71 -24.88 -50.40
C THR A 292 33.69 -24.04 -49.12
N ASP A 293 34.86 -23.56 -48.69
CA ASP A 293 34.95 -22.43 -47.75
C ASP A 293 34.41 -21.16 -48.43
N LEU A 294 33.12 -20.87 -48.22
CA LEU A 294 32.55 -19.52 -48.28
C LEU A 294 31.33 -19.48 -47.35
N ALA A 295 31.59 -19.36 -46.05
CA ALA A 295 30.57 -18.81 -45.14
C ALA A 295 30.13 -17.43 -45.67
N PRO A 296 28.85 -17.04 -45.57
CA PRO A 296 28.40 -15.75 -46.07
C PRO A 296 29.16 -14.62 -45.35
N PRO A 297 29.87 -13.72 -46.06
CA PRO A 297 30.59 -12.63 -45.43
C PRO A 297 29.60 -11.63 -44.85
N GLY A 298 29.26 -11.82 -43.57
CA GLY A 298 28.23 -11.06 -42.85
C GLY A 298 27.41 -11.84 -41.81
N GLU A 299 27.64 -13.14 -41.61
CA GLU A 299 27.10 -13.88 -40.45
C GLU A 299 28.05 -13.78 -39.25
N ASP A 300 29.33 -14.14 -39.42
CA ASP A 300 30.38 -14.03 -38.38
C ASP A 300 30.49 -12.64 -37.74
N ASP A 301 30.30 -11.57 -38.52
CA ASP A 301 30.44 -10.20 -38.02
C ASP A 301 29.20 -9.72 -37.28
N LYS A 302 28.00 -10.20 -37.66
CA LYS A 302 26.78 -9.94 -36.88
C LYS A 302 26.79 -10.67 -35.55
N GLU A 303 27.22 -11.94 -35.53
CA GLU A 303 27.34 -12.68 -34.26
C GLU A 303 28.34 -12.03 -33.30
N LYS A 304 29.44 -11.45 -33.82
CA LYS A 304 30.39 -10.66 -33.01
C LYS A 304 29.82 -9.33 -32.54
N GLU A 305 29.05 -8.62 -33.37
CA GLU A 305 28.37 -7.38 -32.98
C GLU A 305 27.30 -7.65 -31.92
N GLU A 306 26.44 -8.67 -32.10
CA GLU A 306 25.41 -9.07 -31.13
C GLU A 306 26.03 -9.53 -29.80
N LEU A 307 27.11 -10.32 -29.84
CA LEU A 307 27.87 -10.71 -28.65
C LEU A 307 28.55 -9.52 -27.95
N SER A 308 28.94 -8.48 -28.68
CA SER A 308 29.48 -7.23 -28.11
C SER A 308 28.38 -6.40 -27.44
N ASP A 309 27.22 -6.28 -28.07
CA ASP A 309 26.05 -5.57 -27.53
C ASP A 309 25.48 -6.28 -26.29
N GLU A 310 25.44 -7.61 -26.25
CA GLU A 310 25.01 -8.36 -25.05
C GLU A 310 25.96 -8.15 -23.88
N LYS A 311 27.28 -8.18 -24.12
CA LYS A 311 28.30 -7.87 -23.10
C LYS A 311 28.21 -6.42 -22.60
N GLU A 312 27.92 -5.46 -23.48
CA GLU A 312 27.67 -4.08 -23.07
C GLU A 312 26.44 -3.99 -22.14
N LEU A 313 25.33 -4.64 -22.51
CA LEU A 313 24.09 -4.62 -21.74
C LEU A 313 24.23 -5.30 -20.37
N GLU A 314 24.94 -6.42 -20.26
CA GLU A 314 25.17 -7.06 -18.96
C GLU A 314 26.10 -6.21 -18.07
N ALA A 315 27.15 -5.60 -18.62
CA ALA A 315 28.00 -4.67 -17.88
C ALA A 315 27.21 -3.45 -17.36
N ILE A 316 26.24 -2.93 -18.13
CA ILE A 316 25.32 -1.87 -17.70
C ILE A 316 24.39 -2.34 -16.57
N LYS A 317 23.92 -3.61 -16.58
CA LYS A 317 23.16 -4.18 -15.45
C LYS A 317 24.02 -4.26 -14.19
N GLU A 318 25.28 -4.65 -14.30
CA GLU A 318 26.20 -4.72 -13.16
C GLU A 318 26.49 -3.34 -12.58
N LEU A 319 26.76 -2.34 -13.43
CA LEU A 319 26.92 -0.93 -13.03
C LEU A 319 25.68 -0.41 -12.28
N ALA A 320 24.49 -0.60 -12.86
CA ALA A 320 23.23 -0.20 -12.25
C ALA A 320 22.94 -0.93 -10.92
N THR A 321 23.39 -2.17 -10.78
CA THR A 321 23.29 -2.97 -9.54
C THR A 321 24.24 -2.44 -8.47
N ARG A 322 25.51 -2.20 -8.81
CA ARG A 322 26.57 -1.77 -7.88
C ARG A 322 26.24 -0.44 -7.20
N VAL A 323 25.74 0.54 -7.95
CA VAL A 323 25.29 1.84 -7.40
C VAL A 323 24.24 1.65 -6.29
N ARG A 324 23.39 0.64 -6.43
CA ARG A 324 22.30 0.35 -5.47
C ARG A 324 22.76 -0.57 -4.34
N GLU A 325 23.81 -1.37 -4.53
CA GLU A 325 24.52 -2.07 -3.45
C GLU A 325 25.16 -1.07 -2.46
N GLU A 326 25.80 0.01 -2.95
CA GLU A 326 26.36 1.06 -2.08
C GLU A 326 25.31 1.79 -1.24
N ILE A 327 24.10 1.96 -1.79
CA ILE A 327 22.94 2.51 -1.06
C ILE A 327 22.48 1.49 -0.02
N PHE A 328 22.26 0.24 -0.45
CA PHE A 328 21.84 -0.86 0.40
C PHE A 328 22.73 -1.03 1.64
N THR A 329 24.07 -1.03 1.50
CA THR A 329 24.99 -1.16 2.64
C THR A 329 24.80 -0.04 3.67
N LYS A 330 24.67 1.22 3.23
CA LYS A 330 24.43 2.37 4.13
C LYS A 330 23.09 2.24 4.85
N THR A 331 22.04 1.83 4.14
CA THR A 331 20.71 1.62 4.73
C THR A 331 20.68 0.42 5.68
N GLU A 332 21.47 -0.63 5.40
CA GLU A 332 21.62 -1.81 6.27
C GLU A 332 22.34 -1.47 7.58
N GLU A 333 23.36 -0.59 7.56
CA GLU A 333 23.96 -0.05 8.78
C GLU A 333 22.94 0.73 9.64
N GLU A 334 22.10 1.57 9.01
CA GLU A 334 21.03 2.32 9.70
C GLU A 334 19.92 1.40 10.23
N LEU A 335 19.61 0.32 9.51
CA LEU A 335 18.68 -0.73 9.93
C LEU A 335 19.19 -1.46 11.18
N ASN A 336 20.44 -1.92 11.15
CA ASN A 336 21.07 -2.68 12.23
C ASN A 336 21.11 -1.92 13.57
N LYS A 337 21.29 -0.59 13.54
CA LYS A 337 21.23 0.27 14.75
C LYS A 337 19.88 0.20 15.47
N ARG A 338 18.81 -0.15 14.75
CA ARG A 338 17.40 -0.08 15.17
C ARG A 338 16.74 -1.44 15.41
N LEU A 339 17.25 -2.52 14.81
CA LEU A 339 16.71 -3.88 14.97
C LEU A 339 16.47 -4.26 16.45
N LYS A 340 17.43 -3.93 17.33
CA LYS A 340 17.33 -4.16 18.79
C LYS A 340 16.05 -3.60 19.44
N PHE A 341 15.47 -2.53 18.90
CA PHE A 341 14.22 -1.95 19.37
C PHE A 341 13.00 -2.55 18.66
N GLU A 342 13.10 -2.79 17.35
CA GLU A 342 12.01 -3.31 16.50
C GLU A 342 11.64 -4.76 16.87
N GLU A 343 12.63 -5.61 17.13
CA GLU A 343 12.45 -7.00 17.58
C GLU A 343 11.73 -7.09 18.93
N GLN A 344 11.93 -6.08 19.79
CA GLN A 344 11.25 -5.99 21.08
C GLN A 344 9.78 -5.55 20.94
N ILE A 345 9.33 -5.00 19.80
CA ILE A 345 7.94 -4.58 19.59
C ILE A 345 7.07 -5.79 19.20
N ARG A 346 6.42 -6.39 20.21
CA ARG A 346 5.52 -7.54 20.07
C ARG A 346 4.13 -7.16 19.55
N ARG A 347 3.65 -5.94 19.87
CA ARG A 347 2.30 -5.47 19.50
C ARG A 347 2.38 -4.08 18.85
N PRO A 348 2.51 -3.99 17.51
CA PRO A 348 2.60 -2.72 16.78
C PRO A 348 1.23 -2.06 16.53
N TYR A 349 0.13 -2.74 16.85
CA TYR A 349 -1.25 -2.29 16.59
C TYR A 349 -1.99 -1.92 17.88
N PHE A 350 -3.02 -1.08 17.75
CA PHE A 350 -3.88 -0.69 18.87
C PHE A 350 -4.62 -1.89 19.45
N HIS A 351 -4.67 -1.99 20.78
CA HIS A 351 -5.55 -2.91 21.48
C HIS A 351 -5.87 -2.38 22.89
N ALA A 352 -7.12 -2.53 23.35
CA ALA A 352 -7.60 -1.96 24.61
C ALA A 352 -6.92 -2.54 25.87
N LYS A 353 -6.57 -3.85 25.87
CA LYS A 353 -5.74 -4.45 26.94
C LYS A 353 -4.39 -3.73 27.07
N PRO A 354 -3.90 -3.42 28.28
CA PRO A 354 -2.59 -2.81 28.49
C PRO A 354 -1.43 -3.54 27.78
N LEU A 355 -0.41 -2.79 27.41
CA LEU A 355 0.93 -3.28 27.09
C LEU A 355 1.69 -3.65 28.37
N GLU A 356 2.63 -4.58 28.24
CA GLU A 356 3.62 -4.90 29.26
C GLU A 356 4.56 -3.70 29.51
N LYS A 357 5.04 -3.52 30.75
CA LYS A 357 5.96 -2.42 31.09
C LYS A 357 7.25 -2.43 30.26
N GLY A 358 7.75 -3.61 29.85
CA GLY A 358 8.91 -3.74 28.98
C GLY A 358 8.67 -3.16 27.57
N GLN A 359 7.49 -3.37 26.99
CA GLN A 359 7.11 -2.79 25.68
C GLN A 359 7.09 -1.26 25.75
N ILE A 360 6.48 -0.70 26.81
CA ILE A 360 6.39 0.74 27.04
C ILE A 360 7.78 1.35 27.23
N LYS A 361 8.66 0.67 27.98
CA LYS A 361 10.06 1.08 28.16
C LYS A 361 10.82 1.10 26.83
N ASN A 362 10.75 0.02 26.04
CA ASN A 362 11.39 -0.08 24.73
C ASN A 362 10.93 1.02 23.77
N TRP A 363 9.62 1.33 23.72
CA TRP A 363 9.11 2.44 22.94
C TRP A 363 9.70 3.80 23.35
N LYS A 364 9.86 4.06 24.66
CA LYS A 364 10.50 5.31 25.13
C LYS A 364 11.95 5.38 24.70
N GLU A 365 12.73 4.33 24.94
CA GLU A 365 14.15 4.27 24.60
C GLU A 365 14.40 4.37 23.09
N TYR A 366 13.50 3.81 22.27
CA TYR A 366 13.57 3.96 20.80
C TYR A 366 13.21 5.39 20.35
N LEU A 367 12.20 6.02 20.97
CA LEU A 367 11.87 7.42 20.70
C LEU A 367 12.99 8.37 21.12
N ASP A 368 13.62 8.14 22.29
CA ASP A 368 14.83 8.88 22.70
C ASP A 368 15.95 8.72 21.67
N TYR A 369 16.21 7.49 21.20
CA TYR A 369 17.22 7.23 20.18
C TYR A 369 16.98 7.96 18.84
N GLU A 370 15.75 7.95 18.29
CA GLU A 370 15.47 8.70 17.04
C GLU A 370 15.48 10.23 17.25
N ILE A 371 15.06 10.74 18.42
CA ILE A 371 15.15 12.18 18.72
C ILE A 371 16.61 12.65 18.72
N GLU A 372 17.54 11.81 19.17
CA GLU A 372 18.98 12.13 19.24
C GLU A 372 19.74 11.88 17.93
N ASN A 373 19.34 10.86 17.14
CA ASN A 373 20.14 10.34 16.01
C ASN A 373 19.40 10.32 14.66
N GLY A 374 18.09 10.48 14.64
CA GLY A 374 17.24 10.39 13.45
C GLY A 374 16.93 11.73 12.80
N SER A 375 16.29 11.70 11.62
CA SER A 375 15.71 12.90 11.02
C SER A 375 14.38 13.26 11.71
N MET A 376 13.97 14.53 11.60
CA MET A 376 12.66 15.00 12.12
C MET A 376 11.50 14.19 11.53
N GLU A 377 11.52 13.94 10.22
CA GLU A 377 10.50 13.13 9.52
C GLU A 377 10.43 11.70 10.07
N ARG A 378 11.58 11.06 10.27
CA ARG A 378 11.66 9.70 10.82
C ARG A 378 11.17 9.64 12.27
N THR A 379 11.53 10.65 13.06
CA THR A 379 11.10 10.79 14.46
C THR A 379 9.59 10.96 14.56
N ILE A 380 8.99 11.79 13.70
CA ILE A 380 7.53 11.97 13.58
C ILE A 380 6.85 10.63 13.22
N VAL A 381 7.37 9.90 12.22
CA VAL A 381 6.85 8.58 11.83
C VAL A 381 6.92 7.59 12.99
N LEU A 382 8.02 7.56 13.76
CA LEU A 382 8.12 6.68 14.93
C LEU A 382 7.13 7.09 16.04
N PHE A 383 6.94 8.39 16.29
CA PHE A 383 5.97 8.88 17.27
C PHE A 383 4.54 8.49 16.90
N GLU A 384 4.10 8.77 15.68
CA GLU A 384 2.76 8.41 15.21
C GLU A 384 2.54 6.88 15.29
N ARG A 385 3.55 6.08 14.95
CA ARG A 385 3.49 4.62 15.04
C ARG A 385 3.44 4.12 16.48
N CYS A 386 4.22 4.73 17.37
CA CYS A 386 4.16 4.46 18.80
C CYS A 386 2.75 4.75 19.33
N LEU A 387 2.13 5.87 18.93
CA LEU A 387 0.79 6.24 19.37
C LEU A 387 -0.30 5.31 18.86
N VAL A 388 -0.13 4.59 17.74
CA VAL A 388 -1.06 3.51 17.36
C VAL A 388 -1.10 2.42 18.44
N ALA A 389 0.06 1.89 18.87
CA ALA A 389 0.13 0.87 19.91
C ALA A 389 -0.16 1.42 21.33
N CYS A 390 0.22 2.68 21.58
CA CYS A 390 0.28 3.32 22.89
C CYS A 390 -0.75 4.45 23.09
N ALA A 391 -1.83 4.51 22.31
CA ALA A 391 -2.82 5.60 22.38
C ALA A 391 -3.40 5.87 23.78
N LEU A 392 -3.45 4.84 24.65
CA LEU A 392 -3.98 4.95 26.02
C LEU A 392 -2.93 5.39 27.06
N TYR A 393 -1.71 5.75 26.64
CA TYR A 393 -0.59 6.13 27.52
C TYR A 393 -0.27 7.62 27.41
N GLU A 394 -0.76 8.41 28.36
CA GLU A 394 -0.63 9.88 28.37
C GLU A 394 0.82 10.38 28.26
N GLU A 395 1.76 9.63 28.83
CA GLU A 395 3.20 9.91 28.76
C GLU A 395 3.79 9.91 27.35
N MET A 396 3.24 9.10 26.42
CA MET A 396 3.71 9.07 25.02
C MET A 396 3.24 10.31 24.25
N TRP A 397 1.98 10.70 24.45
CA TRP A 397 1.42 11.94 23.89
C TRP A 397 2.14 13.18 24.40
N LEU A 398 2.43 13.24 25.72
CA LEU A 398 3.20 14.33 26.32
C LEU A 398 4.62 14.42 25.75
N LYS A 399 5.30 13.27 25.56
CA LYS A 399 6.64 13.24 24.95
C LYS A 399 6.62 13.76 23.51
N TYR A 400 5.63 13.35 22.72
CA TYR A 400 5.51 13.80 21.33
C TYR A 400 5.19 15.29 21.22
N ALA A 401 4.17 15.77 21.95
CA ALA A 401 3.79 17.17 21.92
C ALA A 401 4.94 18.08 22.35
N LYS A 402 5.68 17.71 23.42
CA LYS A 402 6.87 18.45 23.87
C LYS A 402 8.02 18.46 22.85
N HIS A 403 8.20 17.40 22.06
CA HIS A 403 9.18 17.38 20.98
C HIS A 403 8.79 18.33 19.84
N MET A 404 7.49 18.43 19.54
CA MET A 404 6.99 19.35 18.51
C MET A 404 6.92 20.81 19.00
N GLU A 405 6.72 21.08 20.30
CA GLU A 405 6.58 22.43 20.89
C GLU A 405 7.71 23.41 20.48
N THR A 406 8.94 22.92 20.24
CA THR A 406 10.07 23.77 19.83
C THR A 406 10.17 24.02 18.33
N THR A 407 9.55 23.15 17.52
CA THR A 407 9.77 23.09 16.06
C THR A 407 8.50 23.50 15.30
N ASP A 408 7.34 23.01 15.75
CA ASP A 408 6.02 23.29 15.22
C ASP A 408 4.99 23.30 16.38
N PRO A 409 4.71 24.49 16.95
CA PRO A 409 3.69 24.66 17.98
C PRO A 409 2.26 24.39 17.48
N GLU A 410 2.00 24.47 16.17
CA GLU A 410 0.69 24.17 15.58
C GLU A 410 0.45 22.65 15.62
N ALA A 411 1.41 21.84 15.15
CA ALA A 411 1.38 20.38 15.28
C ALA A 411 1.31 19.95 16.75
N ALA A 412 2.08 20.57 17.65
CA ALA A 412 2.00 20.30 19.10
C ALA A 412 0.56 20.49 19.63
N SER A 413 -0.12 21.57 19.21
CA SER A 413 -1.52 21.82 19.58
C SER A 413 -2.48 20.76 19.03
N GLU A 414 -2.24 20.23 17.83
CA GLU A 414 -3.06 19.16 17.24
C GLU A 414 -2.86 17.81 17.96
N ILE A 415 -1.62 17.50 18.35
CA ILE A 415 -1.29 16.32 19.16
C ILE A 415 -2.02 16.38 20.50
N TYR A 416 -1.98 17.53 21.20
CA TYR A 416 -2.75 17.74 22.43
C TYR A 416 -4.26 17.62 22.19
N GLN A 417 -4.79 18.15 21.09
CA GLN A 417 -6.21 18.03 20.76
C GLN A 417 -6.60 16.55 20.57
N ARG A 418 -5.91 15.80 19.70
CA ARG A 418 -6.14 14.37 19.46
C ARG A 418 -6.10 13.56 20.76
N ALA A 419 -5.09 13.78 21.59
CA ALA A 419 -4.99 13.12 22.90
C ALA A 419 -6.21 13.43 23.80
N CYS A 420 -6.62 14.69 23.88
CA CYS A 420 -7.65 15.17 24.80
C CYS A 420 -9.09 14.92 24.34
N THR A 421 -9.38 14.89 23.04
CA THR A 421 -10.76 14.75 22.54
C THR A 421 -11.13 13.33 22.17
N ILE A 422 -10.16 12.49 21.79
CA ILE A 422 -10.39 11.13 21.30
C ILE A 422 -9.94 10.11 22.36
N HIS A 423 -8.63 10.00 22.60
CA HIS A 423 -8.07 8.82 23.27
C HIS A 423 -8.08 8.90 24.80
N LEU A 424 -7.89 10.09 25.37
CA LEU A 424 -7.67 10.31 26.80
C LEU A 424 -8.54 11.43 27.40
N PRO A 425 -9.86 11.53 27.10
CA PRO A 425 -10.69 12.66 27.53
C PRO A 425 -10.79 12.84 29.05
N LYS A 426 -10.59 11.77 29.84
CA LYS A 426 -10.65 11.79 31.30
C LYS A 426 -9.30 12.08 31.99
N LYS A 427 -8.22 12.42 31.26
CA LYS A 427 -6.87 12.65 31.81
C LYS A 427 -6.56 14.14 31.99
N PRO A 428 -6.61 14.71 33.21
CA PRO A 428 -6.54 16.16 33.41
C PRO A 428 -5.17 16.78 33.04
N MET A 429 -4.07 16.05 33.17
CA MET A 429 -2.72 16.59 32.88
C MET A 429 -2.53 16.99 31.42
N LEU A 430 -3.08 16.22 30.47
CA LEU A 430 -3.03 16.57 29.05
C LEU A 430 -3.83 17.84 28.74
N HIS A 431 -5.01 18.01 29.36
CA HIS A 431 -5.83 19.20 29.20
C HIS A 431 -5.15 20.46 29.76
N LEU A 432 -4.43 20.35 30.87
CA LEU A 432 -3.69 21.46 31.48
C LEU A 432 -2.52 21.90 30.59
N ASN A 433 -1.67 20.95 30.16
CA ASN A 433 -0.49 21.25 29.34
C ASN A 433 -0.87 21.81 27.95
N GLY A 434 -2.01 21.43 27.38
CA GLY A 434 -2.50 21.98 26.12
C GLY A 434 -3.15 23.37 26.19
N GLN A 435 -3.39 23.96 27.37
CA GLN A 435 -4.05 25.27 27.46
C GLN A 435 -3.24 26.46 26.90
N PRO A 436 -1.92 26.59 27.16
CA PRO A 436 -1.13 27.73 26.67
C PRO A 436 -1.14 27.82 25.14
N LEU A 437 -0.99 26.69 24.46
CA LEU A 437 -1.02 26.60 22.99
C LEU A 437 -2.39 26.98 22.40
N LYS A 438 -3.50 26.55 23.04
CA LYS A 438 -4.85 26.98 22.65
C LYS A 438 -5.04 28.49 22.79
N ARG A 439 -4.50 29.10 23.86
CA ARG A 439 -4.52 30.56 24.05
C ARG A 439 -3.66 31.27 23.00
N ALA A 440 -2.48 30.73 22.68
CA ALA A 440 -1.58 31.26 21.66
C ALA A 440 -2.23 31.27 20.26
N LYS A 441 -2.88 30.17 19.84
CA LYS A 441 -3.65 30.14 18.58
C LYS A 441 -4.75 31.22 18.57
N VAL A 442 -5.57 31.29 19.62
CA VAL A 442 -6.65 32.31 19.72
C VAL A 442 -6.10 33.74 19.64
N THR A 443 -5.00 34.05 20.33
CA THR A 443 -4.37 35.38 20.23
C THR A 443 -3.79 35.66 18.85
N SER A 444 -3.20 34.67 18.17
CA SER A 444 -2.71 34.82 16.80
C SER A 444 -3.86 35.11 15.83
N THR A 445 -4.95 34.33 15.86
CA THR A 445 -6.09 34.55 14.96
C THR A 445 -6.80 35.89 15.23
N LEU A 446 -6.79 36.37 16.48
CA LEU A 446 -7.29 37.70 16.82
C LEU A 446 -6.36 38.81 16.31
N LEU A 447 -5.04 38.62 16.39
CA LEU A 447 -4.05 39.56 15.84
C LEU A 447 -4.15 39.64 14.32
N GLU A 448 -4.22 38.52 13.60
CA GLU A 448 -4.43 38.49 12.15
C GLU A 448 -5.74 39.17 11.75
N LYS A 449 -6.86 38.88 12.42
CA LYS A 449 -8.14 39.56 12.20
C LYS A 449 -8.06 41.06 12.47
N SER A 450 -7.32 41.49 13.50
CA SER A 450 -7.11 42.91 13.78
C SER A 450 -6.24 43.59 12.73
N SER A 451 -5.20 42.90 12.24
CA SER A 451 -4.32 43.39 11.17
C SER A 451 -5.08 43.54 9.85
N LEU A 452 -5.95 42.59 9.52
CA LEU A 452 -6.86 42.66 8.38
C LEU A 452 -7.88 43.81 8.51
N MET A 453 -8.40 44.08 9.71
CA MET A 453 -9.27 45.24 9.94
C MET A 453 -8.55 46.59 9.80
N TRP A 454 -7.26 46.67 10.11
CA TRP A 454 -6.46 47.90 10.01
C TRP A 454 -5.86 48.11 8.61
N SER A 455 -5.80 47.06 7.78
CA SER A 455 -5.19 47.10 6.44
C SER A 455 -6.14 47.56 5.32
N ASN A 456 -7.36 48.03 5.62
CA ASN A 456 -8.33 48.42 4.58
C ASN A 456 -8.96 49.83 4.78
N PRO A 457 -8.17 50.92 4.72
CA PRO A 457 -8.66 52.30 4.86
C PRO A 457 -9.05 52.94 3.51
N SER A 458 -9.99 52.37 2.74
CA SER A 458 -10.42 52.98 1.46
C SER A 458 -11.82 52.59 0.97
N GLN A 459 -12.87 52.78 1.79
CA GLN A 459 -14.24 53.00 1.30
C GLN A 459 -15.04 54.02 2.14
N THR A 460 -14.67 55.30 2.09
CA THR A 460 -15.54 56.42 2.50
C THR A 460 -15.21 57.70 1.73
N SER A 461 -15.80 57.89 0.54
CA SER A 461 -16.23 59.19 0.00
C SER A 461 -16.75 59.06 -1.44
N SER A 462 -18.05 59.26 -1.61
CA SER A 462 -18.71 59.69 -2.86
C SER A 462 -20.12 60.20 -2.52
N LEU A 463 -20.18 61.42 -1.99
CA LEU A 463 -21.30 62.36 -2.07
C LEU A 463 -20.74 63.79 -1.94
#